data_AF-A0A350J4C9-F1
#
_entry.id   AF-A0A350J4C9-F1
#
_cell.length_a   1.000
_cell.length_b   1.000
_cell.length_c   1.000
_cell.angle_alpha   90.00
_cell.angle_beta   90.00
_cell.angle_gamma   90.00
#
_symmetry.space_group_name_H-M   'P 1'
#
loop_
_entity.id
_entity.type
_entity.pdbx_description
1 polymer ?
#
loop_
_entity_poly.entity_id
_entity_poly.type
_entity_poly.pdbx_seq_one_letter_code
_entity_poly.pdbx_strand_id
1 'polypeptide(L)'
;GLIATTFHTDFDNFANRFPDIRLSREQTFVDQGHVITAGGLSAGIDMSLHIVGRYFGLDVAQQTAHFIEYDNDNWKQQILKDDNFRRSSCA
;
A
#
# COMPACT_ATOMS: atom_id res chain seq x y z
N GLY A 1 10.83 12.49 -9.76
CA GLY A 1 9.43 12.14 -10.07
C GLY A 1 8.85 11.32 -8.93
N LEU A 2 7.53 11.27 -8.84
CA LEU A 2 6.82 10.35 -7.93
C LEU A 2 7.06 8.90 -8.35
N ILE A 3 6.97 7.98 -7.39
CA ILE A 3 6.94 6.54 -7.66
C ILE A 3 5.49 6.08 -7.64
N ALA A 4 5.10 5.25 -8.62
CA ALA A 4 3.76 4.66 -8.68
C ALA A 4 3.83 3.21 -9.16
N THR A 5 2.78 2.44 -8.92
CA THR A 5 2.55 1.12 -9.51
C THR A 5 1.16 1.09 -10.19
N THR A 6 0.93 0.09 -11.02
CA THR A 6 -0.37 -0.17 -11.67
C THR A 6 -0.52 -1.68 -11.88
N PHE A 7 -1.67 -2.13 -12.39
CA PHE A 7 -1.86 -3.53 -12.72
C PHE A 7 -0.83 -3.99 -13.78
N HIS A 8 -0.26 -5.17 -13.59
CA HIS A 8 0.92 -5.61 -14.34
C HIS A 8 0.74 -5.61 -15.87
N THR A 9 -0.47 -5.87 -16.37
CA THR A 9 -0.77 -5.83 -17.81
C THR A 9 -0.66 -4.42 -18.41
N ASP A 10 -0.76 -3.38 -17.58
CA ASP A 10 -0.70 -1.98 -18.00
C ASP A 10 0.68 -1.33 -17.80
N PHE A 11 1.68 -2.05 -17.29
CA PHE A 11 2.98 -1.47 -16.97
C PHE A 11 3.63 -0.74 -18.14
N ASP A 12 3.66 -1.34 -19.33
CA ASP A 12 4.31 -0.72 -20.49
C ASP A 12 3.48 0.47 -21.01
N ASN A 13 2.16 0.35 -21.01
CA ASN A 13 1.26 1.46 -21.38
C ASN A 13 1.43 2.65 -20.44
N PHE A 14 1.47 2.39 -19.13
CA PHE A 14 1.65 3.40 -18.10
C PHE A 14 3.01 4.09 -18.22
N ALA A 15 4.09 3.32 -18.33
CA ALA A 15 5.45 3.87 -18.45
C ALA A 15 5.60 4.76 -19.70
N ASN A 16 4.97 4.38 -20.82
CA ASN A 16 4.99 5.17 -22.05
C ASN A 16 4.16 6.45 -21.94
N ARG A 17 3.00 6.41 -21.27
CA ARG A 17 2.10 7.56 -21.12
C ARG A 17 2.56 8.57 -20.08
N PHE A 18 3.26 8.11 -19.04
CA PHE A 18 3.68 8.92 -17.89
C PHE A 18 5.20 8.79 -17.65
N PRO A 19 6.05 9.25 -18.58
CA PRO A 19 7.50 9.02 -18.53
C PRO A 19 8.19 9.69 -17.32
N ASP A 20 7.58 10.72 -16.73
CA ASP A 20 8.12 11.42 -15.55
C ASP A 20 7.84 10.69 -14.22
N ILE A 21 6.97 9.68 -14.24
CA ILE A 21 6.64 8.85 -13.07
C ILE A 21 7.52 7.60 -13.08
N ARG A 22 8.22 7.35 -11.98
CA ARG A 22 9.01 6.13 -11.82
C ARG A 22 8.06 4.96 -11.54
N LEU A 23 7.80 4.15 -12.54
CA LEU A 23 7.01 2.93 -12.38
C LEU A 23 7.76 1.89 -11.53
N SER A 24 7.12 1.42 -10.47
CA SER A 24 7.53 0.28 -9.65
C SER A 24 6.80 -0.97 -10.10
N ARG A 25 7.53 -1.94 -10.66
CA ARG A 25 6.96 -3.23 -11.12
C ARG A 25 6.94 -4.33 -10.05
N GLU A 26 7.70 -4.15 -8.98
CA GLU A 26 7.89 -5.17 -7.93
C GLU A 26 6.92 -4.99 -6.75
N GLN A 27 6.60 -3.74 -6.39
CA GLN A 27 5.72 -3.46 -5.25
C GLN A 27 4.25 -3.61 -5.63
N THR A 28 3.51 -4.34 -4.80
CA THR A 28 2.06 -4.51 -4.94
C THR A 28 1.33 -3.19 -4.75
N PHE A 29 1.75 -2.32 -3.84
CA PHE A 29 1.30 -0.93 -3.76
C PHE A 29 2.45 0.00 -3.36
N VAL A 30 2.33 1.28 -3.72
CA VAL A 30 3.32 2.32 -3.44
C VAL A 30 2.64 3.50 -2.75
N ASP A 31 3.13 3.86 -1.56
CA ASP A 31 2.72 5.04 -0.81
C ASP A 31 3.76 6.17 -0.98
N GLN A 32 3.32 7.35 -1.42
CA GLN A 32 4.14 8.58 -1.53
C GLN A 32 3.61 9.68 -0.59
N GLY A 33 2.95 9.29 0.50
CA GLY A 33 2.34 10.16 1.51
C GLY A 33 0.97 10.69 1.07
N HIS A 34 0.95 11.51 0.03
CA HIS A 34 -0.27 12.18 -0.47
C HIS A 34 -0.99 11.42 -1.58
N VAL A 35 -0.29 10.51 -2.26
CA VAL A 35 -0.85 9.62 -3.27
C VAL A 35 -0.38 8.20 -2.97
N ILE A 36 -1.30 7.25 -3.08
CA ILE A 36 -1.03 5.82 -2.96
C ILE A 36 -1.58 5.14 -4.22
N THR A 37 -0.80 4.23 -4.80
CA THR A 37 -1.17 3.48 -6.01
C THR A 37 -1.03 1.98 -5.77
N ALA A 38 -1.89 1.17 -6.42
CA ALA A 38 -1.92 -0.28 -6.24
C ALA A 38 -1.86 -1.02 -7.57
N GLY A 39 -1.24 -2.21 -7.53
CA GLY A 39 -0.91 -3.05 -8.67
C GLY A 39 -1.95 -4.12 -9.00
N GLY A 40 -3.20 -3.94 -8.56
CA GLY A 40 -4.30 -4.88 -8.80
C GLY A 40 -5.30 -4.97 -7.63
N LEU A 41 -6.21 -5.93 -7.71
CA LEU A 41 -7.29 -6.11 -6.73
C LEU A 41 -6.77 -6.46 -5.33
N SER A 42 -6.01 -7.55 -5.20
CA SER A 42 -5.46 -7.96 -3.89
C SER A 42 -4.54 -6.89 -3.31
N ALA A 43 -3.74 -6.24 -4.16
CA ALA A 43 -2.91 -5.11 -3.77
C ALA A 43 -3.74 -3.90 -3.29
N GLY A 44 -4.93 -3.69 -3.86
CA GLY A 44 -5.86 -2.66 -3.41
C GLY A 44 -6.44 -2.95 -2.02
N ILE A 45 -6.68 -4.22 -1.70
CA ILE A 45 -7.07 -4.64 -0.33
C ILE A 45 -5.90 -4.38 0.62
N ASP A 46 -4.69 -4.82 0.26
CA ASP A 46 -3.48 -4.59 1.05
C ASP A 46 -3.27 -3.09 1.31
N MET A 47 -3.40 -2.27 0.26
CA MET A 47 -3.32 -0.80 0.33
C MET A 47 -4.39 -0.21 1.27
N SER A 48 -5.62 -0.73 1.22
CA SER A 48 -6.73 -0.24 2.06
C SER A 48 -6.46 -0.55 3.53
N LEU A 49 -5.96 -1.74 3.85
CA LEU A 49 -5.57 -2.11 5.22
C LEU A 49 -4.37 -1.28 5.72
N HIS A 50 -3.41 -0.97 4.84
CA HIS A 50 -2.32 -0.02 5.14
C HIS A 50 -2.86 1.37 5.52
N ILE A 51 -3.83 1.89 4.77
CA ILE A 51 -4.48 3.18 5.07
C ILE A 51 -5.21 3.12 6.41
N VAL A 52 -5.98 2.05 6.69
CA VAL A 52 -6.63 1.87 7.99
C VAL A 52 -5.59 1.87 9.11
N GLY A 53 -4.49 1.14 8.94
CA GLY A 53 -3.40 1.08 9.90
C GLY A 53 -2.76 2.45 10.17
N ARG A 54 -2.55 3.25 9.12
CA ARG A 54 -2.01 4.61 9.22
C ARG A 54 -2.87 5.54 10.08
N TYR A 55 -4.19 5.47 9.94
CA TYR A 55 -5.10 6.43 10.59
C TYR A 55 -5.70 5.93 11.91
N PHE A 56 -5.84 4.61 12.09
CA PHE A 56 -6.56 4.01 13.22
C PHE A 56 -5.73 3.00 14.01
N GLY A 57 -4.48 2.76 13.63
CA GLY A 57 -3.61 1.81 14.32
C GLY A 57 -3.66 0.40 13.74
N LEU A 58 -2.62 -0.38 14.02
CA LEU A 58 -2.49 -1.76 13.54
C LEU A 58 -3.62 -2.67 14.06
N ASP A 59 -4.06 -2.49 15.30
CA ASP A 59 -5.11 -3.31 15.90
C ASP A 59 -6.44 -3.19 15.14
N VAL A 60 -6.79 -1.98 14.70
CA VAL A 60 -8.02 -1.76 13.90
C VAL A 60 -7.86 -2.34 12.49
N ALA A 61 -6.68 -2.22 11.89
CA ALA A 61 -6.41 -2.84 10.60
C ALA A 61 -6.46 -4.38 10.67
N GLN A 62 -5.94 -4.98 11.73
CA GLN A 62 -5.99 -6.44 11.96
C GLN A 62 -7.43 -6.92 12.16
N GLN A 63 -8.22 -6.22 12.98
CA GLN A 63 -9.65 -6.50 13.15
C GLN A 63 -10.42 -6.38 11.84
N THR A 64 -10.09 -5.35 11.04
CA THR A 64 -10.70 -5.15 9.72
C THR A 64 -10.37 -6.31 8.78
N ALA A 65 -9.09 -6.71 8.68
CA ALA A 65 -8.67 -7.84 7.86
C ALA A 65 -9.37 -9.15 8.28
N HIS A 66 -9.47 -9.40 9.58
CA HIS A 66 -10.17 -10.56 10.12
C HIS A 66 -11.67 -10.53 9.80
N PHE A 67 -12.33 -9.38 9.97
CA PHE A 67 -13.76 -9.20 9.69
C PHE A 67 -14.12 -9.48 8.23
N ILE A 68 -13.23 -9.16 7.29
CA ILE A 68 -13.43 -9.43 5.86
C ILE A 68 -12.82 -10.76 5.39
N GLU A 69 -12.39 -11.61 6.33
CA GLU A 69 -11.79 -12.93 6.06
C GLU A 69 -10.57 -12.87 5.12
N TYR A 70 -9.77 -11.80 5.24
CA TYR A 70 -8.58 -11.61 4.41
C TYR A 70 -7.33 -12.20 5.08
N ASP A 71 -6.87 -13.35 4.58
CA ASP A 71 -5.77 -14.15 5.14
C ASP A 71 -4.37 -13.81 4.59
N ASN A 72 -4.20 -12.61 4.02
CA ASN A 72 -2.90 -12.13 3.54
C ASN A 72 -2.38 -11.01 4.46
N ASP A 73 -1.07 -11.03 4.69
CA ASP A 73 -0.35 -10.16 5.63
C ASP A 73 0.61 -9.17 4.97
N ASN A 74 0.64 -9.10 3.63
CA ASN A 74 1.52 -8.22 2.88
C ASN A 74 1.35 -6.73 3.24
N TRP A 75 0.13 -6.32 3.60
CA TRP A 75 -0.18 -4.98 4.08
C TRP A 75 0.56 -4.57 5.37
N LYS A 76 0.96 -5.53 6.22
CA LYS A 76 1.69 -5.26 7.46
C LYS A 76 3.11 -4.76 7.18
N GLN A 77 3.74 -5.21 6.08
CA GLN A 77 5.14 -4.94 5.77
C GLN A 77 5.46 -3.46 5.56
N GLN A 78 4.49 -2.66 5.10
CA GLN A 78 4.70 -1.22 4.91
C GLN A 78 4.35 -0.41 6.17
N ILE A 79 3.33 -0.81 6.94
CA ILE A 79 3.02 -0.21 8.26
C ILE A 79 4.22 -0.34 9.20
N LEU A 80 4.82 -1.53 9.28
CA LEU A 80 5.96 -1.80 10.18
C LEU A 80 7.24 -1.04 9.80
N LYS A 81 7.34 -0.54 8.56
CA LYS A 81 8.45 0.29 8.07
C LYS A 81 8.19 1.78 8.27
N ASP A 82 6.98 2.20 8.64
CA ASP A 82 6.66 3.61 8.91
C ASP A 82 7.12 3.98 10.33
N ASP A 83 8.18 4.79 10.43
CA ASP A 83 8.74 5.24 11.71
C ASP A 83 7.76 6.12 12.52
N ASN A 84 6.77 6.75 11.88
CA ASN A 84 5.73 7.48 12.60
C ASN A 84 4.82 6.52 13.36
N PHE A 85 4.53 5.36 12.77
CA PHE A 85 3.72 4.31 13.40
C PHE A 85 4.42 3.73 14.64
N ARG A 86 5.73 3.47 14.56
CA ARG A 86 6.53 2.95 15.69
C ARG A 86 6.53 3.87 16.91
N ARG A 87 6.40 5.18 16.72
CA ARG A 87 6.38 6.17 17.82
C ARG A 87 5.01 6.26 18.51
N SER A 88 3.91 6.06 17.77
CA SER A 88 2.55 6.05 18.32
C SER A 88 2.17 4.77 19.09
N SER A 89 2.89 3.66 18.88
CA SER A 89 2.61 2.40 19.58
C SER A 89 3.33 2.25 20.94
N CYS A 90 4.22 3.18 21.31
CA CYS A 90 4.93 3.20 22.60
C CYS A 90 4.32 4.19 23.63
N ALA A 91 3.17 4.79 23.32
CA ALA A 91 2.47 5.71 24.22
C ALA A 91 1.32 5.02 24.95
#